data_AF-A0A0H5QN32-F1
#
_entry.id   AF-A0A0H5QN32-F1
#
_cell.length_a   1.000
_cell.length_b   1.000
_cell.length_c   1.000
_cell.angle_alpha   90.00
_cell.angle_beta   90.00
_cell.angle_gamma   90.00
#
_symmetry.space_group_name_H-M   'P 1'
#
loop_
_entity.id
_entity.type
_entity.pdbx_description
1 polymer ?
#
loop_
_entity_poly.entity_id
_entity_poly.type
_entity_poly.pdbx_seq_one_letter_code
_entity_poly.pdbx_strand_id
1 'polypeptide(L)'
;MTLYKAVASGTYNSSEEWSFSLHFNSTNDLATTHGRWHTALVALWTGELDANISDQVVLTEYATASLTLATGKQISRLLDVVSLPGASATESLPAQCAPAVSTRSATATRAGRGRFYLPPFRVGIMDGGRISAAAMTVCGTALTAMFASLAGGTPLDPVLYSRTAFATTNITAADMGDVIDTQRRRRNKLIEARTAIVV
;
A
#
# COMPACT_ATOMS: atom_id res chain seq x y z
N MET A 1 12.13 13.87 -16.19
CA MET A 1 12.06 12.99 -15.00
C MET A 1 11.63 11.61 -15.45
N THR A 2 12.20 10.57 -14.87
CA THR A 2 11.82 9.18 -15.16
C THR A 2 10.58 8.82 -14.35
N LEU A 3 9.64 8.11 -14.99
CA LEU A 3 8.46 7.55 -14.32
C LEU A 3 8.82 6.20 -13.74
N TYR A 4 8.51 5.99 -12.46
CA TYR A 4 8.68 4.72 -11.77
C TYR A 4 7.33 4.20 -11.30
N LYS A 5 7.19 2.87 -11.23
CA LYS A 5 6.16 2.18 -10.46
C LYS A 5 6.84 1.39 -9.36
N ALA A 6 6.52 1.70 -8.13
CA ALA A 6 6.94 0.94 -6.96
C ALA A 6 5.79 0.09 -6.44
N VAL A 7 6.11 -1.12 -6.00
CA VAL A 7 5.15 -2.11 -5.50
C VAL A 7 5.69 -2.62 -4.17
N ALA A 8 4.79 -2.77 -3.20
CA ALA A 8 5.01 -3.57 -2.01
C ALA A 8 4.03 -4.73 -2.02
N SER A 9 4.51 -5.91 -1.63
CA SER A 9 3.71 -7.12 -1.56
C SER A 9 4.06 -7.94 -0.33
N GLY A 10 3.09 -8.74 0.08
CA GLY A 10 3.20 -9.52 1.29
C GLY A 10 2.19 -10.66 1.33
N THR A 11 2.31 -11.46 2.37
CA THR A 11 1.47 -12.63 2.60
C THR A 11 0.56 -12.41 3.80
N TYR A 12 -0.50 -13.20 3.82
CA TYR A 12 -1.44 -13.37 4.92
C TYR A 12 -1.62 -14.86 5.18
N ASN A 13 -1.37 -15.30 6.42
CA ASN A 13 -1.51 -16.70 6.82
C ASN A 13 -0.91 -17.67 5.79
N SER A 14 0.30 -17.31 5.32
CA SER A 14 1.14 -18.03 4.34
C SER A 14 0.50 -18.45 3.01
N SER A 15 -0.73 -18.04 2.69
CA SER A 15 -1.50 -18.56 1.54
C SER A 15 -2.22 -17.51 0.71
N GLU A 16 -2.64 -16.40 1.32
CA GLU A 16 -3.23 -15.27 0.61
C GLU A 16 -2.19 -14.15 0.48
N GLU A 17 -2.33 -13.34 -0.58
CA GLU A 17 -1.36 -12.30 -0.91
C GLU A 17 -2.04 -10.94 -0.96
N TRP A 18 -1.27 -9.91 -0.59
CA TRP A 18 -1.66 -8.54 -0.74
C TRP A 18 -0.56 -7.75 -1.44
N SER A 19 -0.95 -6.69 -2.12
CA SER A 19 -0.02 -5.71 -2.66
C SER A 19 -0.65 -4.33 -2.73
N PHE A 20 0.21 -3.33 -2.76
CA PHE A 20 -0.13 -1.96 -3.15
C PHE A 20 1.00 -1.35 -3.97
N SER A 21 0.69 -0.26 -4.68
CA SER A 21 1.66 0.38 -5.56
C SER A 21 1.49 1.89 -5.60
N LEU A 22 2.60 2.59 -5.78
CA LEU A 22 2.66 4.01 -6.05
C LEU A 22 3.47 4.26 -7.32
N HIS A 23 3.18 5.36 -8.01
CA HIS A 23 4.02 5.83 -9.11
C HIS A 23 4.78 7.07 -8.66
N PHE A 24 5.99 7.24 -9.18
CA PHE A 24 6.86 8.38 -8.85
C PHE A 24 7.41 9.02 -10.13
N ASN A 25 7.50 10.35 -10.15
CA ASN A 25 8.43 11.05 -11.02
C ASN A 25 9.69 11.37 -10.22
N SER A 26 10.86 11.14 -10.81
CA SER A 26 12.14 11.36 -10.13
C SER A 26 13.26 11.56 -11.14
N THR A 27 14.31 12.30 -10.76
CA THR A 27 15.58 12.37 -11.50
C THR A 27 16.63 11.40 -10.98
N ASN A 28 16.35 10.71 -9.87
CA ASN A 28 17.19 9.63 -9.37
C ASN A 28 17.27 8.49 -10.39
N ASP A 29 18.31 7.67 -10.31
CA ASP A 29 18.37 6.40 -11.03
C ASP A 29 17.45 5.33 -10.40
N LEU A 30 17.36 4.17 -11.07
CA LEU A 30 16.52 3.07 -10.62
C LEU A 30 16.96 2.50 -9.27
N ALA A 31 18.26 2.34 -9.03
CA ALA A 31 18.79 1.76 -7.79
C ALA A 31 18.50 2.66 -6.58
N THR A 32 18.74 3.96 -6.72
CA THR A 32 18.44 4.97 -5.70
C THR A 32 16.95 5.04 -5.43
N THR A 33 16.11 5.04 -6.47
CA THR A 33 14.65 5.02 -6.32
C THR A 33 14.18 3.76 -5.59
N HIS A 34 14.79 2.61 -5.88
CA HIS A 34 14.48 1.33 -5.24
C HIS A 34 14.85 1.31 -3.75
N GLY A 35 16.07 1.74 -3.40
CA GLY A 35 16.49 1.84 -2.00
C GLY A 35 15.65 2.84 -1.20
N ARG A 36 15.24 3.96 -1.81
CA ARG A 36 14.35 4.93 -1.16
C ARG A 36 12.93 4.43 -1.00
N TRP A 37 12.44 3.61 -1.93
CA TRP A 37 11.17 2.93 -1.75
C TRP A 37 11.20 1.98 -0.55
N HIS A 38 12.28 1.22 -0.38
CA HIS A 38 12.50 0.42 0.82
C HIS A 38 12.48 1.26 2.10
N THR A 39 13.22 2.38 2.15
CA THR A 39 13.21 3.28 3.30
C THR A 39 11.80 3.83 3.61
N ALA A 40 11.02 4.15 2.58
CA ALA A 40 9.64 4.59 2.75
C ALA A 40 8.75 3.46 3.32
N LEU A 41 8.94 2.21 2.89
CA LEU A 41 8.22 1.06 3.43
C LEU A 41 8.57 0.76 4.88
N VAL A 42 9.86 0.87 5.26
CA VAL A 42 10.27 0.73 6.66
C VAL A 42 9.65 1.84 7.52
N ALA A 43 9.65 3.08 7.04
CA ALA A 43 9.02 4.22 7.73
C ALA A 43 7.50 4.10 7.82
N LEU A 44 6.85 3.48 6.83
CA LEU A 44 5.43 3.15 6.88
C LEU A 44 5.16 2.08 7.94
N TRP A 45 6.01 1.05 8.02
CA TRP A 45 5.69 -0.18 8.73
C TRP A 45 6.11 -0.14 10.19
N THR A 46 7.41 0.06 10.44
CA THR A 46 8.05 -0.23 11.72
C THR A 46 7.75 0.85 12.77
N GLY A 47 7.28 0.43 13.94
CA GLY A 47 7.06 1.28 15.11
C GLY A 47 5.72 2.02 15.13
N GLU A 48 4.90 1.88 14.09
CA GLU A 48 3.59 2.51 13.98
C GLU A 48 2.57 1.53 13.37
N LEU A 49 2.59 1.34 12.04
CA LEU A 49 1.57 0.55 11.34
C LEU A 49 1.59 -0.93 11.75
N ASP A 50 2.77 -1.48 12.01
CA ASP A 50 2.97 -2.85 12.49
C ASP A 50 2.10 -3.17 13.71
N ALA A 51 1.88 -2.23 14.61
CA ALA A 51 0.99 -2.41 15.74
C ALA A 51 -0.43 -2.77 15.28
N ASN A 52 -0.95 -2.12 14.23
CA ASN A 52 -2.29 -2.36 13.66
C ASN A 52 -2.40 -3.58 12.76
N ILE A 53 -1.31 -4.30 12.56
CA ILE A 53 -1.23 -5.46 11.68
C ILE A 53 -0.97 -6.72 12.53
N SER A 54 -1.65 -7.81 12.20
CA SER A 54 -1.41 -9.11 12.83
C SER A 54 -0.03 -9.65 12.45
N ASP A 55 0.65 -10.35 13.36
CA ASP A 55 1.92 -11.04 13.09
C ASP A 55 1.84 -12.11 11.98
N GLN A 56 0.61 -12.51 11.61
CA GLN A 56 0.28 -13.37 10.47
C GLN A 56 0.35 -12.66 9.11
N VAL A 57 0.46 -11.34 9.08
CA VAL A 57 0.58 -10.51 7.88
C VAL A 57 2.01 -9.99 7.80
N VAL A 58 2.69 -10.29 6.69
CA VAL A 58 4.11 -9.93 6.51
C VAL A 58 4.29 -9.24 5.18
N LEU A 59 4.98 -8.09 5.16
CA LEU A 59 5.53 -7.52 3.92
C LEU A 59 6.79 -8.31 3.56
N THR A 60 6.75 -9.01 2.43
CA THR A 60 7.77 -9.98 2.04
C THR A 60 8.64 -9.52 0.87
N GLU A 61 8.13 -8.61 0.04
CA GLU A 61 8.83 -8.16 -1.17
C GLU A 61 8.51 -6.70 -1.47
N TYR A 62 9.49 -6.00 -2.04
CA TYR A 62 9.25 -4.74 -2.73
C TYR A 62 9.94 -4.73 -4.08
N ALA A 63 9.33 -4.03 -5.04
CA ALA A 63 9.86 -3.91 -6.39
C ALA A 63 9.72 -2.48 -6.91
N THR A 64 10.65 -2.08 -7.77
CA THR A 64 10.62 -0.77 -8.44
C THR A 64 10.93 -0.97 -9.91
N ALA A 65 10.06 -0.45 -10.77
CA ALA A 65 10.18 -0.55 -12.21
C ALA A 65 10.25 0.84 -12.84
N SER A 66 11.22 1.10 -13.71
CA SER A 66 11.21 2.28 -14.58
C SER A 66 10.26 2.04 -15.74
N LEU A 67 9.50 3.07 -16.11
CA LEU A 67 8.48 3.03 -17.15
C LEU A 67 8.76 4.06 -18.24
N THR A 68 8.49 3.69 -19.49
CA THR A 68 8.40 4.65 -20.59
C THR A 68 7.07 5.41 -20.48
N LEU A 69 7.13 6.73 -20.26
CA LEU A 69 5.91 7.54 -20.10
C LEU A 69 4.94 7.40 -21.29
N ALA A 70 5.47 7.46 -22.52
CA ALA A 70 4.67 7.44 -23.75
C ALA A 70 3.91 6.12 -24.00
N THR A 71 4.30 5.02 -23.34
CA THR A 71 3.68 3.70 -23.55
C THR A 71 3.22 3.02 -22.27
N GLY A 72 3.64 3.52 -21.10
CA GLY A 72 3.47 2.87 -19.81
C GLY A 72 4.18 1.52 -19.67
N LYS A 73 5.03 1.15 -20.63
CA LYS A 73 5.73 -0.14 -20.61
C LYS A 73 6.94 -0.06 -19.70
N GLN A 74 7.21 -1.18 -19.03
CA GLN A 74 8.39 -1.34 -18.19
C GLN A 74 9.66 -1.40 -19.04
N ILE A 75 10.70 -0.70 -18.58
CA ILE A 75 12.04 -0.72 -19.18
C ILE A 75 12.94 -1.65 -18.36
N SER A 76 13.06 -1.38 -17.07
CA SER A 76 13.89 -2.15 -16.14
C SER A 76 13.18 -2.28 -14.80
N ARG A 77 13.53 -3.31 -14.02
CA ARG A 77 12.94 -3.56 -12.69
C ARG A 77 13.99 -4.12 -11.74
N LEU A 78 13.94 -3.64 -10.50
CA LEU A 78 14.59 -4.22 -9.34
C LEU A 78 13.52 -4.81 -8.42
N LEU A 79 13.90 -5.85 -7.69
CA LEU A 79 13.06 -6.61 -6.77
C LEU A 79 13.97 -7.15 -5.68
N ASP A 80 13.58 -6.90 -4.44
CA ASP A 80 14.29 -7.38 -3.25
C ASP A 80 13.28 -7.98 -2.26
N VAL A 81 13.75 -8.96 -1.50
CA VAL A 81 13.01 -9.57 -0.40
C VAL A 81 13.23 -8.74 0.87
N VAL A 82 12.20 -8.68 1.70
CA VAL A 82 12.24 -8.05 3.02
C VAL A 82 11.36 -8.86 3.97
N SER A 83 11.55 -8.71 5.28
CA SER A 83 10.64 -9.29 6.27
C SER A 83 10.22 -8.21 7.26
N LEU A 84 9.02 -7.69 7.07
CA LEU A 84 8.38 -6.77 8.02
C LEU A 84 7.04 -7.40 8.45
N PRO A 85 7.03 -8.21 9.53
CA PRO A 85 5.79 -8.77 10.07
C PRO A 85 4.99 -7.69 10.80
N GLY A 86 3.68 -7.89 10.95
CA GLY A 86 2.90 -7.17 11.94
C GLY A 86 3.37 -7.49 13.36
N ALA A 87 3.01 -6.62 14.31
CA ALA A 87 3.42 -6.75 15.71
C ALA A 87 2.29 -7.26 16.62
N SER A 88 1.04 -7.30 16.14
CA SER A 88 -0.09 -7.75 16.96
C SER A 88 -0.24 -9.27 16.96
N ALA A 89 -0.28 -9.86 18.14
CA ALA A 89 -0.58 -11.29 18.32
C ALA A 89 -2.07 -11.64 18.12
N THR A 90 -2.95 -10.65 17.90
CA THR A 90 -4.39 -10.88 17.67
C THR A 90 -4.67 -11.27 16.22
N GLU A 91 -5.83 -11.87 15.96
CA GLU A 91 -6.24 -12.25 14.62
C GLU A 91 -6.32 -11.05 13.67
N SER A 92 -6.10 -11.32 12.39
CA SER A 92 -6.32 -10.36 11.31
C SER A 92 -7.78 -10.36 10.85
N LEU A 93 -8.23 -9.22 10.33
CA LEU A 93 -9.38 -9.19 9.44
C LEU A 93 -9.11 -10.08 8.19
N PRO A 94 -10.16 -10.63 7.55
CA PRO A 94 -10.00 -11.44 6.33
C PRO A 94 -9.18 -10.72 5.26
N ALA A 95 -8.43 -11.45 4.40
CA ALA A 95 -7.57 -10.81 3.38
C ALA A 95 -8.27 -9.84 2.43
N GLN A 96 -9.58 -10.01 2.27
CA GLN A 96 -10.42 -9.13 1.46
C GLN A 96 -10.76 -7.81 2.16
N CYS A 97 -10.65 -7.72 3.47
CA CYS A 97 -10.93 -6.52 4.25
C CYS A 97 -9.67 -5.65 4.30
N ALA A 98 -9.72 -4.47 3.69
CA ALA A 98 -8.55 -3.60 3.56
C ALA A 98 -8.91 -2.13 3.85
N PRO A 99 -8.10 -1.41 4.64
CA PRO A 99 -8.19 0.04 4.71
C PRO A 99 -7.76 0.66 3.38
N ALA A 100 -8.51 1.67 2.93
CA ALA A 100 -8.20 2.41 1.71
C ALA A 100 -7.53 3.75 2.06
N VAL A 101 -6.39 4.00 1.42
CA VAL A 101 -5.75 5.31 1.41
C VAL A 101 -6.11 6.00 0.10
N SER A 102 -6.88 7.08 0.19
CA SER A 102 -7.29 7.90 -0.95
C SER A 102 -6.26 8.98 -1.20
N THR A 103 -5.78 9.09 -2.43
CA THR A 103 -4.84 10.12 -2.84
C THR A 103 -5.52 11.18 -3.68
N ARG A 104 -5.10 12.43 -3.51
CA ARG A 104 -5.68 13.61 -4.14
C ARG A 104 -4.59 14.44 -4.78
N SER A 105 -4.89 14.98 -5.97
CA SER A 105 -4.11 16.02 -6.63
C SER A 105 -4.85 17.35 -6.63
N ALA A 106 -4.19 18.39 -7.17
CA ALA A 106 -4.82 19.69 -7.43
C ALA A 106 -5.95 19.63 -8.48
N THR A 107 -5.98 18.58 -9.32
CA THR A 107 -7.08 18.37 -10.27
C THR A 107 -8.36 18.00 -9.51
N ALA A 108 -9.35 18.90 -9.53
CA ALA A 108 -10.60 18.72 -8.76
C ALA A 108 -11.50 17.59 -9.28
N THR A 109 -11.29 17.11 -10.51
CA THR A 109 -12.11 16.08 -11.13
C THR A 109 -11.70 14.67 -10.69
N ARG A 110 -12.50 13.67 -11.11
CA ARG A 110 -12.25 12.25 -10.82
C ARG A 110 -10.87 11.76 -11.28
N ALA A 111 -10.30 12.38 -12.32
CA ALA A 111 -8.96 12.06 -12.81
C ALA A 111 -7.85 12.43 -11.81
N GLY A 112 -8.12 13.39 -10.91
CA GLY A 112 -7.20 13.81 -9.87
C GLY A 112 -7.32 13.04 -8.56
N ARG A 113 -8.02 11.90 -8.56
CA ARG A 113 -8.25 11.05 -7.39
C ARG A 113 -7.67 9.67 -7.64
N GLY A 114 -6.95 9.14 -6.66
CA GLY A 114 -6.42 7.77 -6.66
C GLY A 114 -6.71 7.07 -5.35
N ARG A 115 -6.38 5.79 -5.30
CA ARG A 115 -6.40 5.02 -4.04
C ARG A 115 -5.45 3.85 -4.10
N PHE A 116 -4.94 3.46 -2.95
CA PHE A 116 -4.29 2.18 -2.74
C PHE A 116 -4.79 1.55 -1.44
N TYR A 117 -4.61 0.25 -1.31
CA TYR A 117 -5.16 -0.55 -0.23
C TYR A 117 -4.04 -1.08 0.65
N LEU A 118 -4.08 -0.74 1.93
CA LEU A 118 -3.16 -1.30 2.91
C LEU A 118 -3.46 -2.80 3.13
N PRO A 119 -2.55 -3.54 3.78
CA PRO A 119 -2.85 -4.90 4.23
C PRO A 119 -4.06 -4.94 5.17
N PRO A 120 -4.67 -6.10 5.38
CA PRO A 120 -5.70 -6.27 6.41
C PRO A 120 -5.16 -5.87 7.79
N PHE A 121 -5.97 -5.15 8.55
CA PHE A 121 -5.64 -4.82 9.94
C PHE A 121 -6.07 -5.94 10.88
N ARG A 122 -5.53 -5.93 12.11
CA ARG A 122 -5.98 -6.81 13.19
C ARG A 122 -7.45 -6.57 13.55
N VAL A 123 -8.18 -7.59 14.01
CA VAL A 123 -9.61 -7.49 14.35
C VAL A 123 -9.87 -6.45 15.46
N GLY A 124 -8.97 -6.38 16.46
CA GLY A 124 -9.13 -5.52 17.64
C GLY A 124 -9.04 -4.01 17.40
N ILE A 125 -8.86 -3.55 16.16
CA ILE A 125 -8.93 -2.12 15.81
C ILE A 125 -10.34 -1.64 15.49
N MET A 126 -11.31 -2.57 15.36
CA MET A 126 -12.69 -2.24 15.02
C MET A 126 -13.45 -1.72 16.24
N ASP A 127 -14.18 -0.63 16.07
CA ASP A 127 -15.05 -0.01 17.06
C ASP A 127 -16.37 0.41 16.39
N GLY A 128 -17.49 -0.13 16.86
CA GLY A 128 -18.81 0.16 16.28
C GLY A 128 -18.95 -0.12 14.77
N GLY A 129 -18.19 -1.07 14.23
CA GLY A 129 -18.17 -1.38 12.79
C GLY A 129 -17.27 -0.45 11.94
N ARG A 130 -16.48 0.42 12.56
CA ARG A 130 -15.51 1.32 11.93
C ARG A 130 -14.11 1.08 12.50
N ILE A 131 -13.09 1.65 11.86
CA ILE A 131 -11.73 1.70 12.39
C ILE A 131 -11.69 2.68 13.57
N SER A 132 -11.17 2.24 14.72
CA SER A 132 -11.04 3.07 15.91
C SER A 132 -10.18 4.32 15.65
N ALA A 133 -10.51 5.43 16.34
CA ALA A 133 -9.75 6.68 16.22
C ALA A 133 -8.27 6.54 16.58
N ALA A 134 -7.94 5.65 17.53
CA ALA A 134 -6.56 5.33 17.89
C ALA A 134 -5.82 4.68 16.71
N ALA A 135 -6.43 3.69 16.06
CA ALA A 135 -5.85 3.04 14.89
C ALA A 135 -5.70 4.02 13.71
N MET A 136 -6.69 4.90 13.49
CA MET A 136 -6.61 5.97 12.48
C MET A 136 -5.41 6.89 12.72
N THR A 137 -5.14 7.27 13.97
CA THR A 137 -4.02 8.14 14.36
C THR A 137 -2.67 7.49 14.08
N VAL A 138 -2.51 6.22 14.46
CA VAL A 138 -1.30 5.44 14.18
C VAL A 138 -1.05 5.33 12.68
N CYS A 139 -2.09 5.00 11.90
CA CYS A 139 -1.95 4.92 10.44
C CYS A 139 -1.66 6.28 9.80
N GLY A 140 -2.25 7.37 10.30
CA GLY A 140 -1.94 8.72 9.85
C GLY A 140 -0.48 9.09 10.09
N THR A 141 0.05 8.74 11.26
CA THR A 141 1.47 8.94 11.62
C THR A 141 2.39 8.13 10.69
N ALA A 142 2.10 6.85 10.51
CA ALA A 142 2.82 5.96 9.60
C ALA A 142 2.84 6.47 8.14
N LEU A 143 1.68 6.87 7.61
CA LEU A 143 1.58 7.40 6.25
C LEU A 143 2.35 8.73 6.10
N THR A 144 2.28 9.59 7.12
CA THR A 144 3.05 10.85 7.15
C THR A 144 4.56 10.57 7.11
N ALA A 145 5.04 9.60 7.90
CA ALA A 145 6.43 9.18 7.90
C ALA A 145 6.87 8.61 6.53
N MET A 146 6.03 7.77 5.91
CA MET A 146 6.27 7.26 4.55
C MET A 146 6.42 8.41 3.53
N PHE A 147 5.48 9.36 3.48
CA PHE A 147 5.54 10.46 2.52
C PHE A 147 6.70 11.43 2.81
N ALA A 148 7.03 11.68 4.08
CA ALA A 148 8.21 12.47 4.44
C ALA A 148 9.52 11.80 3.97
N SER A 149 9.62 10.48 4.11
CA SER A 149 10.75 9.69 3.61
C SER A 149 10.94 9.82 2.09
N LEU A 150 9.85 9.95 1.32
CA LEU A 150 9.88 10.16 -0.13
C LEU A 150 10.31 11.60 -0.51
N ALA A 151 10.09 12.58 0.35
CA ALA A 151 10.43 13.98 0.11
C ALA A 151 11.91 14.35 0.38
N GLY A 152 12.66 13.52 1.12
CA GLY A 152 14.09 13.77 1.40
C GLY A 152 15.00 13.79 0.17
N GLY A 153 16.19 14.39 0.27
CA GLY A 153 17.20 14.41 -0.79
C GLY A 153 16.66 14.90 -2.15
N THR A 154 17.07 14.25 -3.25
CA THR A 154 16.42 14.41 -4.57
C THR A 154 15.06 13.71 -4.53
N PRO A 155 13.91 14.39 -4.52
CA PRO A 155 12.61 13.80 -4.16
C PRO A 155 12.13 12.66 -5.06
N LEU A 156 11.33 11.75 -4.49
CA LEU A 156 10.48 10.82 -5.23
C LEU A 156 9.06 11.39 -5.24
N ASP A 157 8.69 12.16 -6.27
CA ASP A 157 7.41 12.85 -6.33
C ASP A 157 6.27 11.87 -6.62
N PRO A 158 5.35 11.59 -5.67
CA PRO A 158 4.26 10.65 -5.90
C PRO A 158 3.27 11.22 -6.92
N VAL A 159 2.91 10.40 -7.90
CA VAL A 159 2.02 10.81 -8.99
C VAL A 159 0.89 9.82 -9.24
N LEU A 160 -0.24 10.35 -9.72
CA LEU A 160 -1.27 9.60 -10.41
C LEU A 160 -0.83 9.44 -11.86
N TYR A 161 -0.68 8.20 -12.32
CA TYR A 161 -0.36 7.90 -13.71
C TYR A 161 -1.60 7.46 -14.49
N SER A 162 -1.97 8.24 -15.51
CA SER A 162 -3.07 7.91 -16.43
C SER A 162 -2.55 7.08 -17.59
N ARG A 163 -2.97 5.81 -17.66
CA ARG A 163 -2.64 4.91 -18.79
C ARG A 163 -3.36 5.26 -20.09
N THR A 164 -4.41 6.07 -20.02
CA THR A 164 -5.16 6.52 -21.21
C THR A 164 -4.53 7.77 -21.81
N ALA A 165 -4.11 8.72 -20.96
CA ALA A 165 -3.52 9.98 -21.39
C ALA A 165 -1.99 9.95 -21.46
N PHE A 166 -1.34 8.88 -20.98
CA PHE A 166 0.12 8.77 -20.83
C PHE A 166 0.73 9.99 -20.11
N ALA A 167 0.00 10.47 -19.10
CA ALA A 167 0.32 11.68 -18.35
C ALA A 167 0.36 11.38 -16.85
N THR A 168 1.12 12.20 -16.13
CA THR A 168 1.23 12.12 -14.67
C THR A 168 0.61 13.36 -14.03
N THR A 169 0.06 13.22 -12.84
CA THR A 169 -0.47 14.32 -12.03
C THR A 169 0.03 14.17 -10.61
N ASN A 170 0.67 15.19 -10.06
CA ASN A 170 1.26 15.14 -8.74
C ASN A 170 0.19 14.92 -7.66
N ILE A 171 0.46 14.00 -6.75
CA ILE A 171 -0.35 13.80 -5.55
C ILE A 171 0.05 14.89 -4.55
N THR A 172 -0.93 15.62 -4.04
CA THR A 172 -0.75 16.74 -3.10
C THR A 172 -1.30 16.45 -1.72
N ALA A 173 -2.16 15.45 -1.57
CA ALA A 173 -2.70 15.02 -0.29
C ALA A 173 -3.07 13.52 -0.31
N ALA A 174 -3.11 12.91 0.87
CA ALA A 174 -3.62 11.57 1.08
C ALA A 174 -4.45 11.53 2.36
N ASP A 175 -5.54 10.77 2.34
CA ASP A 175 -6.44 10.62 3.48
C ASP A 175 -6.81 9.14 3.61
N MET A 176 -7.02 8.68 4.84
CA MET A 176 -7.56 7.36 5.13
C MET A 176 -8.98 7.52 5.67
N GLY A 177 -9.91 6.70 5.19
CA GLY A 177 -11.25 6.60 5.76
C GLY A 177 -11.29 5.64 6.95
N ASP A 178 -12.30 5.76 7.79
CA ASP A 178 -12.55 4.88 8.94
C ASP A 178 -13.38 3.64 8.58
N VAL A 179 -13.63 3.41 7.29
CA VAL A 179 -14.38 2.27 6.78
C VAL A 179 -13.43 1.27 6.13
N ILE A 180 -13.64 0.00 6.44
CA ILE A 180 -12.95 -1.11 5.79
C ILE A 180 -13.60 -1.37 4.42
N ASP A 181 -12.79 -1.33 3.38
CA ASP A 181 -13.20 -1.67 2.02
C ASP A 181 -13.02 -3.17 1.75
N THR A 182 -13.79 -3.70 0.79
CA THR A 182 -13.63 -5.07 0.30
C THR A 182 -12.81 -5.13 -0.99
N GLN A 183 -11.70 -5.87 -0.99
CA GLN A 183 -10.91 -6.24 -2.15
C GLN A 183 -11.05 -7.71 -2.50
N ARG A 184 -12.04 -8.02 -3.36
CA ARG A 184 -12.35 -9.40 -3.75
C ARG A 184 -11.16 -10.15 -4.36
N ARG A 185 -10.26 -9.44 -5.06
CA ARG A 185 -9.10 -10.01 -5.77
C ARG A 185 -8.00 -10.56 -4.86
N ARG A 186 -8.06 -10.30 -3.55
CA ARG A 186 -7.08 -10.82 -2.57
C ARG A 186 -7.38 -12.23 -2.06
N ARG A 187 -8.55 -12.79 -2.36
CA ARG A 187 -8.88 -14.18 -1.97
C ARG A 187 -8.30 -15.16 -2.98
N ASN A 188 -7.36 -15.99 -2.55
CA ASN A 188 -6.67 -16.95 -3.42
C ASN A 188 -7.37 -18.32 -3.42
N LYS A 189 -8.54 -18.43 -4.08
CA LYS A 189 -9.31 -19.69 -4.23
C LYS A 189 -9.38 -20.53 -2.93
N LEU A 190 -9.58 -19.87 -1.79
CA LEU A 190 -9.62 -20.53 -0.50
C LEU A 190 -10.71 -21.61 -0.49
N ILE A 191 -10.35 -22.83 -0.09
CA ILE A 191 -11.29 -23.96 0.01
C ILE A 191 -12.07 -23.81 1.30
N GLU A 192 -13.38 -23.64 1.19
CA GLU A 192 -14.28 -23.52 2.34
C GLU A 192 -14.50 -24.88 3.01
N ALA A 193 -14.23 -24.97 4.31
CA ALA A 193 -14.74 -26.07 5.13
C ALA A 193 -16.24 -25.84 5.38
N ARG A 194 -17.09 -26.82 5.07
CA ARG A 194 -18.55 -26.70 5.20
C ARG A 194 -19.08 -27.67 6.24
N THR A 195 -19.94 -27.18 7.14
CA THR A 195 -20.70 -27.99 8.09
C THR A 195 -22.12 -28.14 7.58
N ALA A 196 -22.58 -29.39 7.41
CA ALA A 196 -23.95 -29.65 6.98
C ALA A 196 -24.94 -29.23 8.09
N ILE A 197 -26.00 -28.52 7.69
CA ILE A 197 -27.12 -28.19 8.56
C ILE A 197 -28.28 -29.10 8.15
N VAL A 198 -28.84 -29.83 9.11
CA VAL A 198 -30.08 -30.59 8.91
C VAL A 198 -31.25 -29.62 9.14
N VAL A 199 -32.18 -29.56 8.18
CA VAL A 199 -33.37 -28.71 8.20
C VAL A 199 -34.61 -29.59 8.24
#